data_AF-X1GU88-F1
#
_entry.id   AF-X1GU88-F1
#
_cell.length_a   1.000
_cell.length_b   1.000
_cell.length_c   1.000
_cell.angle_alpha   90.00
_cell.angle_beta   90.00
_cell.angle_gamma   90.00
#
_symmetry.space_group_name_H-M   'P 1'
#
loop_
_entity.id
_entity.type
_entity.pdbx_description
1 polymer ?
#
loop_
_entity_poly.entity_id
_entity_poly.type
_entity_poly.pdbx_seq_one_letter_code
_entity_poly.pdbx_strand_id
1 'polypeptide(L)'
;GKNVNAYVQAELPGSFDQMVDEIQGKFGTSMPGADLLLAHSYDELVAGVITAEHVGQGVVGGVECEHLAFRNVDTDWQIWIESGAKPIPRKYIITSKTLAGAPQYTLTIREWKTDVPVAADAFAFTPPSGATKAAIERMAEFDEIPPGSPAGAKK
;
A
#
# COMPACT_ATOMS: atom_id res chain seq x y z
N GLY A 1 11.03 15.89 -2.84
CA GLY A 1 12.43 15.48 -2.54
C GLY A 1 12.77 15.68 -1.07
N LYS A 2 13.54 14.75 -0.46
CA LYS A 2 13.82 14.57 0.99
C LYS A 2 14.31 15.78 1.82
N ASN A 3 14.43 16.99 1.26
CA ASN A 3 14.93 18.20 1.93
C ASN A 3 13.95 19.39 1.88
N VAL A 4 12.71 19.19 1.46
CA VAL A 4 11.70 20.26 1.45
C VAL A 4 10.91 20.16 2.76
N ASN A 5 11.03 21.17 3.63
CA ASN A 5 10.20 21.29 4.84
C ASN A 5 8.78 21.74 4.44
N ALA A 6 8.03 20.85 3.78
CA ALA A 6 6.70 21.11 3.28
C ALA A 6 5.73 19.97 3.58
N TYR A 7 4.45 20.30 3.66
CA TYR A 7 3.36 19.35 3.87
C TYR A 7 2.21 19.65 2.90
N VAL A 8 1.43 18.62 2.56
CA VAL A 8 0.18 18.75 1.81
C VAL A 8 -0.97 18.42 2.74
N GLN A 9 -2.06 19.18 2.64
CA GLN A 9 -3.29 18.92 3.39
C GLN A 9 -4.48 19.35 2.55
N ALA A 10 -5.42 18.43 2.37
CA ALA A 10 -6.71 18.67 1.73
C ALA A 10 -7.84 18.16 2.63
N GLU A 11 -9.00 18.79 2.50
CA GLU A 11 -10.22 18.31 3.14
C GLU A 11 -10.86 17.25 2.25
N LEU A 12 -10.93 16.02 2.76
CA LEU A 12 -11.63 14.91 2.12
C LEU A 12 -12.63 14.36 3.15
N PRO A 13 -13.89 14.82 3.11
CA PRO A 13 -14.92 14.28 3.99
C PRO A 13 -15.26 12.85 3.55
N GLY A 14 -15.48 11.96 4.53
CA GLY A 14 -15.91 10.60 4.26
C GLY A 14 -15.09 9.55 5.01
N SER A 15 -15.13 8.33 4.47
CA SER A 15 -14.40 7.16 4.97
C SER A 15 -12.96 7.09 4.44
N PHE A 16 -12.14 6.25 5.06
CA PHE A 16 -10.80 5.93 4.56
C PHE A 16 -10.85 5.36 3.14
N ASP A 17 -11.79 4.46 2.85
CA ASP A 17 -11.99 3.87 1.53
C ASP A 17 -12.20 4.96 0.46
N GLN A 18 -13.10 5.92 0.73
CA GLN A 18 -13.33 7.06 -0.17
C GLN A 18 -12.09 7.95 -0.34
N MET A 19 -11.29 8.13 0.72
CA MET A 19 -10.03 8.86 0.63
C MET A 19 -9.03 8.15 -0.30
N VAL A 20 -8.93 6.81 -0.21
CA VAL A 20 -8.05 6.01 -1.08
C VAL A 20 -8.50 6.12 -2.54
N ASP A 21 -9.80 5.96 -2.81
CA ASP A 21 -10.37 6.10 -4.15
C ASP A 21 -10.09 7.47 -4.77
N GLU A 22 -10.29 8.53 -3.99
CA GLU A 22 -10.05 9.91 -4.42
C GLU A 22 -8.57 10.16 -4.72
N ILE A 23 -7.66 9.64 -3.89
CA ILE A 23 -6.22 9.81 -4.12
C ILE A 23 -5.78 9.06 -5.38
N GLN A 24 -6.17 7.80 -5.52
CA GLN A 24 -5.80 6.98 -6.68
C GLN A 24 -6.42 7.53 -7.97
N GLY A 25 -7.69 7.89 -7.95
CA GLY A 25 -8.42 8.41 -9.11
C GLY A 25 -7.95 9.78 -9.57
N LYS A 26 -7.64 10.71 -8.65
CA LYS A 26 -7.24 12.09 -9.00
C LYS A 26 -5.76 12.25 -9.29
N PHE A 27 -4.90 11.56 -8.54
CA PHE A 27 -3.45 11.80 -8.60
C PHE A 27 -2.69 10.67 -9.29
N GLY A 28 -3.37 9.59 -9.69
CA GLY A 28 -2.74 8.43 -10.32
C GLY A 28 -1.66 7.77 -9.46
N THR A 29 -1.64 8.10 -8.16
CA THR A 29 -0.64 7.63 -7.21
C THR A 29 -1.08 6.28 -6.69
N SER A 30 -0.28 5.24 -6.94
CA SER A 30 -0.53 3.95 -6.31
C SER A 30 -0.28 4.06 -4.81
N MET A 31 -1.14 3.46 -4.00
CA MET A 31 -0.92 3.29 -2.56
C MET A 31 -0.80 1.80 -2.22
N PRO A 32 0.37 1.18 -2.51
CA PRO A 32 0.57 -0.24 -2.23
C PRO A 32 0.35 -0.54 -0.75
N GLY A 33 -0.46 -1.55 -0.43
CA GLY A 33 -0.78 -1.93 0.95
C GLY A 33 -1.96 -1.20 1.58
N ALA A 34 -2.56 -0.19 0.92
CA ALA A 34 -3.80 0.42 1.39
C ALA A 34 -4.99 -0.55 1.29
N ASP A 35 -4.93 -1.46 0.32
CA ASP A 35 -5.84 -2.60 0.13
C ASP A 35 -6.08 -3.42 1.41
N LEU A 36 -5.06 -3.60 2.25
CA LEU A 36 -5.16 -4.31 3.53
C LEU A 36 -6.00 -3.58 4.59
N LEU A 37 -6.27 -2.28 4.41
CA LEU A 37 -6.96 -1.42 5.37
C LEU A 37 -8.39 -1.06 4.94
N LEU A 38 -8.79 -1.41 3.71
CA LEU A 38 -10.13 -1.16 3.20
C LEU A 38 -11.16 -2.02 3.92
N ALA A 39 -12.39 -1.52 4.05
CA ALA A 39 -13.47 -2.25 4.71
C ALA A 39 -13.82 -3.56 3.98
N HIS A 40 -13.56 -3.63 2.67
CA HIS A 40 -13.80 -4.74 1.76
C HIS A 40 -12.48 -5.31 1.20
N SER A 41 -11.43 -5.34 2.03
CA SER A 41 -10.06 -5.74 1.65
C SER A 41 -9.96 -7.06 0.90
N TYR A 42 -10.75 -8.07 1.27
CA TYR A 42 -10.75 -9.35 0.55
C TYR A 42 -11.13 -9.17 -0.92
N ASP A 43 -12.27 -8.52 -1.18
CA ASP A 43 -12.79 -8.35 -2.54
C ASP A 43 -11.81 -7.57 -3.42
N GLU A 44 -11.18 -6.53 -2.86
CA GLU A 44 -10.15 -5.73 -3.54
C GLU A 44 -8.89 -6.52 -3.83
N LEU A 45 -8.37 -7.30 -2.86
CA LEU A 45 -7.16 -8.10 -3.06
C LEU A 45 -7.35 -9.19 -4.11
N VAL A 46 -8.51 -9.86 -4.11
CA VAL A 46 -8.78 -10.95 -5.06
C VAL A 46 -9.27 -10.46 -6.42
N ALA A 47 -9.57 -9.18 -6.57
CA ALA A 47 -9.97 -8.59 -7.84
C ALA A 47 -8.90 -8.81 -8.92
N GLY A 48 -9.28 -9.46 -10.01
CA GLY A 48 -8.38 -9.71 -11.15
C GLY A 48 -7.30 -10.76 -10.91
N VAL A 49 -7.36 -11.52 -9.80
CA VAL A 49 -6.50 -12.70 -9.59
C VAL A 49 -6.81 -13.75 -10.65
N ILE A 50 -5.77 -14.19 -11.36
CA ILE A 50 -5.81 -15.24 -12.38
C ILE A 50 -5.50 -16.60 -11.74
N THR A 51 -4.49 -16.65 -10.87
CA THR A 51 -4.10 -17.86 -10.14
C THR A 51 -3.75 -17.54 -8.70
N ALA A 52 -4.13 -18.43 -7.80
CA ALA A 52 -3.77 -18.40 -6.39
C ALA A 52 -3.08 -19.72 -6.01
N GLU A 53 -2.04 -19.64 -5.20
CA GLU A 53 -1.28 -20.79 -4.73
C GLU A 53 -1.00 -20.66 -3.22
N HIS A 54 -1.23 -21.75 -2.50
CA HIS A 54 -0.67 -21.92 -1.16
C HIS A 54 0.76 -22.45 -1.32
N VAL A 55 1.73 -21.57 -1.15
CA VAL A 55 3.16 -21.89 -1.32
C VAL A 55 3.65 -22.81 -0.20
N GLY A 56 3.06 -22.65 0.99
CA GLY A 56 3.34 -23.46 2.16
C GLY A 56 3.53 -22.62 3.41
N GLN A 57 4.33 -23.12 4.34
CA GLN A 57 4.60 -22.45 5.62
C GLN A 57 5.94 -21.71 5.59
N GLY A 58 5.98 -20.56 6.25
CA GLY A 58 7.19 -19.75 6.41
C GLY A 58 7.23 -19.07 7.77
N VAL A 59 8.34 -18.40 8.07
CA VAL A 59 8.53 -17.65 9.32
C VAL A 59 8.82 -16.19 9.00
N VAL A 60 8.02 -15.28 9.55
CA VAL A 60 8.21 -13.82 9.42
C VAL A 60 8.37 -13.21 10.80
N GLY A 61 9.56 -12.65 11.07
CA GLY A 61 9.84 -12.01 12.36
C GLY A 61 9.68 -12.94 13.56
N GLY A 62 10.00 -14.24 13.39
CA GLY A 62 9.86 -15.27 14.43
C GLY A 62 8.44 -15.84 14.59
N VAL A 63 7.50 -15.47 13.73
CA VAL A 63 6.11 -15.95 13.75
C VAL A 63 5.85 -16.89 12.57
N GLU A 64 5.26 -18.05 12.82
CA GLU A 64 4.83 -19.00 11.78
C GLU A 64 3.67 -18.42 10.97
N CYS A 65 3.76 -18.52 9.65
CA CYS A 65 2.81 -17.96 8.72
C CYS A 65 2.51 -18.93 7.59
N GLU A 66 1.27 -18.89 7.10
CA GLU A 66 0.92 -19.43 5.79
C GLU A 66 1.33 -18.42 4.70
N HIS A 67 2.07 -18.89 3.70
CA HIS A 67 2.51 -18.12 2.56
C HIS A 67 1.60 -18.40 1.37
N LEU A 68 0.94 -17.34 0.90
CA LEU A 68 0.07 -17.35 -0.25
C LEU A 68 0.68 -16.49 -1.37
N ALA A 69 0.56 -16.95 -2.61
CA ALA A 69 1.02 -16.24 -3.79
C ALA A 69 -0.09 -16.14 -4.84
N PHE A 70 -0.18 -14.98 -5.48
CA PHE A 70 -1.23 -14.64 -6.41
C PHE A 70 -0.65 -13.97 -7.66
N ARG A 71 -1.27 -14.25 -8.82
CA ARG A 71 -0.89 -13.67 -10.11
C ARG A 71 -2.07 -12.89 -10.68
N ASN A 72 -1.85 -11.65 -11.09
CA ASN A 72 -2.84 -10.83 -11.82
C ASN A 72 -2.30 -10.55 -13.23
N VAL A 73 -2.85 -9.59 -13.98
CA VAL A 73 -2.30 -9.20 -15.30
C VAL A 73 -1.05 -8.35 -15.14
N ASP A 74 -1.11 -7.29 -14.32
CA ASP A 74 -0.07 -6.26 -14.23
C ASP A 74 0.83 -6.39 -12.99
N THR A 75 0.34 -7.08 -11.96
CA THR A 75 1.05 -7.29 -10.70
C THR A 75 1.02 -8.76 -10.29
N ASP A 76 2.02 -9.19 -9.54
CA ASP A 76 1.99 -10.41 -8.77
C ASP A 76 2.16 -10.04 -7.30
N TRP A 77 1.45 -10.70 -6.41
CA TRP A 77 1.52 -10.38 -4.99
C TRP A 77 1.59 -11.62 -4.12
N GLN A 78 2.21 -11.46 -2.96
CA GLN A 78 2.44 -12.52 -2.00
C GLN A 78 2.16 -11.99 -0.60
N ILE A 79 1.49 -12.79 0.21
CA ILE A 79 1.15 -12.42 1.58
C ILE A 79 1.51 -13.57 2.53
N TRP A 80 2.04 -13.21 3.70
CA TRP A 80 2.29 -14.12 4.81
C TRP A 80 1.31 -13.77 5.91
N ILE A 81 0.46 -14.73 6.25
CA ILE A 81 -0.59 -14.57 7.25
C ILE A 81 -0.24 -15.46 8.44
N GLU A 82 -0.22 -14.89 9.63
CA GLU A 82 0.05 -15.62 10.88
C GLU A 82 -0.85 -16.87 10.99
N SER A 83 -0.25 -18.03 11.25
CA SER A 83 -1.00 -19.28 11.39
C SER A 83 -1.73 -19.32 12.74
N GLY A 84 -2.93 -19.89 12.76
CA GLY A 84 -3.70 -20.11 13.99
C GLY A 84 -4.98 -19.27 14.11
N ALA A 85 -5.41 -19.02 15.34
CA ALA A 85 -6.75 -18.49 15.63
C ALA A 85 -6.94 -17.00 15.28
N LYS A 86 -5.85 -16.24 15.10
CA LYS A 86 -5.88 -14.80 14.79
C LYS A 86 -5.03 -14.51 13.56
N PRO A 87 -5.48 -14.89 12.36
CA PRO A 87 -4.71 -14.75 11.14
C PRO A 87 -4.57 -13.28 10.75
N ILE A 88 -3.41 -12.70 11.05
CA ILE A 88 -3.07 -11.32 10.69
C ILE A 88 -1.95 -11.31 9.62
N PRO A 89 -1.99 -10.39 8.66
CA PRO A 89 -0.87 -10.18 7.76
C PRO A 89 0.42 -9.80 8.51
N ARG A 90 1.52 -10.48 8.22
CA ARG A 90 2.86 -10.21 8.78
C ARG A 90 3.82 -9.67 7.73
N LYS A 91 3.62 -10.04 6.47
CA LYS A 91 4.39 -9.52 5.33
C LYS A 91 3.52 -9.50 4.08
N TYR A 92 3.71 -8.49 3.24
CA TYR A 92 3.04 -8.36 1.96
C TYR A 92 4.04 -7.84 0.93
N ILE A 93 4.15 -8.53 -0.21
CA ILE A 93 5.03 -8.16 -1.32
C ILE A 93 4.17 -7.98 -2.57
N ILE A 94 4.31 -6.84 -3.24
CA ILE A 94 3.72 -6.56 -4.54
C ILE A 94 4.84 -6.36 -5.55
N THR A 95 4.80 -7.12 -6.65
CA THR A 95 5.77 -7.04 -7.75
C THR A 95 5.07 -6.49 -8.99
N SER A 96 5.59 -5.39 -9.55
CA SER A 96 5.10 -4.88 -10.83
C SER A 96 5.66 -5.69 -11.99
N LYS A 97 4.82 -6.03 -12.97
CA LYS A 97 5.24 -6.66 -14.23
C LYS A 97 5.31 -5.68 -15.40
N THR A 98 4.75 -4.49 -15.22
CA THR A 98 4.67 -3.44 -16.24
C THR A 98 5.89 -2.51 -16.21
N LEU A 99 6.66 -2.52 -15.13
CA LEU A 99 7.86 -1.70 -14.96
C LEU A 99 9.14 -2.50 -15.20
N ALA A 100 10.10 -1.88 -15.90
CA ALA A 100 11.40 -2.46 -16.15
C ALA A 100 12.12 -2.80 -14.83
N GLY A 101 12.71 -4.00 -14.75
CA GLY A 101 13.36 -4.49 -13.54
C GLY A 101 12.43 -5.09 -12.49
N ALA A 102 11.12 -5.16 -12.76
CA ALA A 102 10.10 -5.77 -11.89
C ALA A 102 10.22 -5.32 -10.41
N PRO A 103 10.11 -4.00 -10.14
CA PRO A 103 10.28 -3.47 -8.80
C PRO A 103 9.27 -4.09 -7.83
N GLN A 104 9.72 -4.23 -6.58
CA GLN A 104 8.93 -4.81 -5.51
C GLN A 104 8.68 -3.79 -4.40
N TYR A 105 7.43 -3.69 -3.99
CA TYR A 105 7.05 -3.09 -2.72
C TYR A 105 6.99 -4.18 -1.66
N THR A 106 7.62 -3.98 -0.50
CA THR A 106 7.57 -4.92 0.62
C THR A 106 7.11 -4.22 1.87
N LEU A 107 5.94 -4.61 2.37
CA LEU A 107 5.42 -4.25 3.68
C LEU A 107 5.75 -5.36 4.68
N THR A 108 6.30 -4.99 5.84
CA THR A 108 6.50 -5.91 6.97
C THR A 108 5.80 -5.34 8.20
N ILE A 109 4.88 -6.11 8.75
CA ILE A 109 4.08 -5.70 9.90
C ILE A 109 4.65 -6.36 11.16
N ARG A 110 5.17 -5.53 12.08
CA ARG A 110 5.80 -6.00 13.31
C ARG A 110 4.77 -6.24 14.41
N GLU A 111 3.81 -5.34 14.52
CA GLU A 111 2.79 -5.34 15.56
C GLU A 111 1.43 -5.05 14.92
N TRP A 112 0.41 -5.81 15.34
CA TRP A 112 -0.97 -5.62 14.93
C TRP A 112 -1.83 -5.63 16.19
N LYS A 113 -2.58 -4.54 16.42
CA LYS A 113 -3.47 -4.41 17.57
C LYS A 113 -4.88 -4.15 17.05
N THR A 114 -5.79 -5.06 17.34
CA THR A 114 -7.24 -4.84 17.18
C THR A 114 -7.81 -4.24 18.46
N ASP A 115 -8.99 -3.63 18.37
CA ASP A 115 -9.78 -3.19 19.53
C ASP A 115 -9.07 -2.12 20.40
N VAL A 116 -8.26 -1.28 19.76
CA VAL A 116 -7.60 -0.15 20.40
C VAL A 116 -8.59 1.02 20.48
N PRO A 117 -8.81 1.64 21.65
CA PRO A 117 -9.56 2.88 21.73
C PRO A 117 -8.78 3.99 21.01
N VAL A 118 -9.35 4.54 19.94
CA VAL A 118 -8.76 5.62 19.16
C VAL A 118 -9.38 6.95 19.61
N ALA A 119 -8.54 7.92 19.98
CA ALA A 119 -9.02 9.26 20.32
C ALA A 119 -9.58 9.99 19.09
N ALA A 120 -10.55 10.88 19.29
CA ALA A 120 -11.20 11.60 18.19
C ALA A 120 -10.23 12.46 17.36
N ASP A 121 -9.11 12.87 17.97
CA ASP A 121 -8.04 13.67 17.40
C ASP A 121 -6.78 12.84 17.04
N ALA A 122 -6.86 11.51 17.06
CA ALA A 122 -5.70 10.63 16.81
C ALA A 122 -5.05 10.85 15.43
N PHE A 123 -5.79 11.37 14.46
CA PHE A 123 -5.33 11.69 13.11
C PHE A 123 -5.21 13.21 12.86
N ALA A 124 -5.31 14.04 13.89
CA ALA A 124 -5.12 15.48 13.76
C ALA A 124 -3.64 15.80 13.46
N PHE A 125 -3.40 16.39 12.29
CA PHE A 125 -2.05 16.78 11.88
C PHE A 125 -1.70 18.18 12.38
N THR A 126 -0.60 18.29 13.13
CA THR A 126 0.03 19.57 13.46
C THR A 126 1.33 19.71 12.66
N PRO A 127 1.47 20.70 11.77
CA PRO A 127 2.67 20.84 10.96
C PRO A 127 3.90 21.12 11.85
N PRO A 128 5.06 20.51 11.56
CA PRO A 128 6.31 20.85 12.22
C PRO A 128 6.66 22.33 12.08
N SER A 129 7.43 22.87 13.03
CA SER A 129 7.87 24.26 12.98
C SER A 129 8.62 24.57 11.68
N GLY A 130 8.26 25.69 11.04
CA GLY A 130 8.83 26.14 9.77
C GLY A 130 8.41 25.36 8.54
N ALA A 131 7.46 24.41 8.65
CA ALA A 131 6.96 23.66 7.50
C ALA A 131 5.97 24.51 6.67
N THR A 132 6.14 24.51 5.35
CA THR A 132 5.30 25.28 4.42
C THR A 132 4.23 24.39 3.79
N LYS A 133 2.99 24.87 3.72
CA LYS A 133 1.92 24.15 3.01
C LYS A 133 2.19 24.20 1.50
N ALA A 134 2.27 23.03 0.87
CA ALA A 134 2.35 22.85 -0.57
C ALA A 134 0.96 22.56 -1.16
N ALA A 135 0.78 22.89 -2.44
CA ALA A 135 -0.42 22.57 -3.20
C ALA A 135 -0.50 21.07 -3.49
N ILE A 136 -1.71 20.50 -3.49
CA ILE A 136 -1.93 19.04 -3.61
C ILE A 136 -1.49 18.50 -4.97
N GLU A 137 -1.55 19.33 -6.01
CA GLU A 137 -1.10 19.03 -7.37
C GLU A 137 0.38 18.67 -7.43
N ARG A 138 1.16 19.08 -6.43
CA ARG A 138 2.58 18.74 -6.32
C ARG A 138 2.80 17.35 -5.72
N MET A 139 1.78 16.63 -5.29
CA MET A 139 1.93 15.27 -4.73
C MET A 139 2.60 14.29 -5.70
N ALA A 140 2.32 14.40 -7.00
CA ALA A 140 2.96 13.56 -8.02
C ALA A 140 4.49 13.74 -8.09
N GLU A 141 5.03 14.88 -7.65
CA GLU A 141 6.48 15.13 -7.54
C GLU A 141 7.14 14.35 -6.39
N PHE A 142 6.32 13.72 -5.52
CA PHE A 142 6.76 12.94 -4.36
C PHE A 142 6.49 11.44 -4.51
N ASP A 143 5.97 10.98 -5.66
CA ASP A 143 5.85 9.55 -5.90
C ASP A 143 7.25 8.91 -5.93
N GLU A 144 7.43 7.87 -5.12
CA GLU A 144 8.69 7.14 -5.01
C GLU A 144 8.86 6.11 -6.14
N ILE A 145 7.78 5.82 -6.88
CA ILE A 145 7.81 4.95 -8.04
C ILE A 145 8.15 5.79 -9.28
N PRO A 146 9.27 5.50 -9.98
CA PRO A 146 9.58 6.19 -11.22
C PRO A 146 8.46 5.98 -12.24
N PRO A 147 8.11 7.00 -13.06
CA PRO A 147 7.17 6.80 -14.13
C PRO A 147 7.66 5.67 -15.04
N GLY A 148 6.77 4.72 -15.34
CA GLY A 148 7.10 3.61 -16.24
C GLY A 148 7.63 4.14 -17.57
N SER A 149 8.75 3.59 -18.04
CA SER A 149 9.26 3.93 -19.37
C SER A 149 8.17 3.66 -20.42
N PRO A 150 7.86 4.62 -21.31
CA PRO A 150 6.91 4.37 -22.38
C PRO A 150 7.40 3.20 -23.23
N ALA A 151 6.50 2.26 -23.47
CA ALA A 151 6.76 1.09 -24.30
C ALA A 151 7.24 1.52 -25.69
N GLY A 152 8.39 1.00 -26.11
CA GLY A 152 8.81 0.99 -27.50
C GLY A 152 9.82 2.05 -27.93
N ALA A 153 11.05 2.00 -27.42
CA ALA A 153 12.19 2.32 -28.26
C ALA A 153 12.37 1.16 -29.24
N LYS A 154 11.79 1.29 -30.44
CA LYS A 154 12.10 0.39 -31.57
C LYS A 154 13.61 0.40 -31.79
N LYS A 155 14.22 -0.80 -31.80
CA LYS A 155 15.52 -1.01 -32.43
C LYS A 155 15.40 -0.83 -33.93
#